data_AF-A0AAJ5X247-F1
#
_entry.id   AF-A0AAJ5X247-F1
#
_cell.length_a   1.000
_cell.length_b   1.000
_cell.length_c   1.000
_cell.angle_alpha   90.00
_cell.angle_beta   90.00
_cell.angle_gamma   90.00
#
_symmetry.space_group_name_H-M   'P 1'
#
loop_
_entity.id
_entity.type
_entity.pdbx_description
1 polymer ?
#
loop_
_entity_poly.entity_id
_entity_poly.type
_entity_poly.pdbx_seq_one_letter_code
_entity_poly.pdbx_strand_id
1 'polypeptide(L)'
;MPYRLRRLSVALANAAVPIVRSTREWYAAQPDFFSYYGGKFTKTVFPDFSGPLEEALRAYIGTDDPQDVRFVLETMRAYSGEPFLHPVAKDVIASLPADDSLVEFAELVLQPTGVTSGEFGFVNRLKQLRAAIVLWSDDDREPVKAFAARYGGQLENEIRSEQRRSEERAALHRLEYERAAPEAPAADERPAA
;
A
#
# COMPACT_ATOMS: atom_id res chain seq x y z
N MET A 1 -13.34 -11.07 -16.56
CA MET A 1 -11.93 -11.18 -17.00
C MET A 1 -11.71 -12.55 -17.64
N PRO A 2 -11.30 -12.66 -18.92
CA PRO A 2 -11.16 -13.95 -19.58
C PRO A 2 -9.86 -14.68 -19.20
N TYR A 3 -9.93 -16.00 -19.10
CA TYR A 3 -8.85 -16.95 -18.74
C TYR A 3 -7.58 -16.90 -19.63
N ARG A 4 -7.56 -16.11 -20.72
CA ARG A 4 -6.46 -16.08 -21.71
C ARG A 4 -5.20 -15.32 -21.26
N LEU A 5 -5.28 -14.51 -20.21
CA LEU A 5 -4.12 -13.72 -19.75
C LEU A 5 -3.10 -14.53 -18.92
N ARG A 6 -3.49 -15.64 -18.29
CA ARG A 6 -2.55 -16.48 -17.49
C ARG A 6 -1.44 -17.12 -18.30
N ARG A 7 -1.65 -17.40 -19.59
CA ARG A 7 -0.58 -17.91 -20.48
C ARG A 7 0.34 -16.80 -20.97
N LEU A 8 -0.18 -15.57 -21.06
CA LEU A 8 0.57 -14.40 -21.45
C LEU A 8 1.52 -13.95 -20.33
N SER A 9 1.09 -14.05 -19.06
CA SER A 9 1.94 -13.71 -17.90
C SER A 9 3.20 -14.57 -17.81
N VAL A 10 3.15 -15.85 -18.20
CA VAL A 10 4.34 -16.73 -18.22
C VAL A 10 5.32 -16.33 -19.31
N ALA A 11 4.85 -15.98 -20.51
CA ALA A 11 5.70 -15.52 -21.60
C ALA A 11 6.28 -14.12 -21.36
N LEU A 12 5.49 -13.24 -20.72
CA LEU A 12 5.87 -11.86 -20.39
C LEU A 12 6.72 -11.76 -19.11
N ALA A 13 6.71 -12.77 -18.22
CA ALA A 13 7.55 -12.79 -17.02
C ALA A 13 9.05 -12.67 -17.37
N ASN A 14 9.47 -13.27 -18.49
CA ASN A 14 10.83 -13.17 -19.02
C ASN A 14 11.09 -11.87 -19.80
N ALA A 15 10.08 -11.02 -19.95
CA ALA A 15 10.11 -9.77 -20.69
C ALA A 15 10.01 -8.55 -19.77
N ALA A 16 10.39 -8.68 -18.49
CA ALA A 16 10.35 -7.58 -17.51
C ALA A 16 11.06 -6.32 -18.01
N VAL A 17 12.31 -6.45 -18.48
CA VAL A 17 13.09 -5.33 -19.01
C VAL A 17 12.38 -4.60 -20.17
N PRO A 18 12.00 -5.27 -21.29
CA PRO A 18 11.32 -4.56 -22.37
C PRO A 18 9.96 -3.99 -21.95
N ILE A 19 9.24 -4.63 -21.02
CA ILE A 19 7.97 -4.08 -20.51
C ILE A 19 8.20 -2.82 -19.70
N VAL A 20 9.13 -2.83 -18.73
CA VAL A 20 9.43 -1.66 -17.90
C VAL A 20 9.89 -0.50 -18.76
N ARG A 21 10.72 -0.76 -19.79
CA ARG A 21 11.13 0.27 -20.76
C ARG A 21 9.92 0.85 -21.51
N SER A 22 9.03 0.01 -22.03
CA SER A 22 7.82 0.49 -22.71
C SER A 22 6.92 1.29 -21.77
N THR A 23 6.73 0.85 -20.53
CA THR A 23 5.91 1.61 -19.57
C THR A 23 6.60 2.90 -19.16
N ARG A 24 7.94 2.96 -19.12
CA ARG A 24 8.69 4.19 -18.89
C ARG A 24 8.52 5.20 -20.04
N GLU A 25 8.49 4.73 -21.29
CA GLU A 25 8.18 5.57 -22.45
C GLU A 25 6.75 6.11 -22.36
N TRP A 26 5.79 5.28 -21.96
CA TRP A 26 4.42 5.75 -21.77
C TRP A 26 4.30 6.74 -20.60
N TYR A 27 5.08 6.55 -19.53
CA TYR A 27 5.17 7.51 -18.44
C TYR A 27 5.71 8.85 -18.94
N ALA A 28 6.79 8.85 -19.72
CA ALA A 28 7.36 10.07 -20.30
C ALA A 28 6.34 10.84 -21.16
N ALA A 29 5.48 10.12 -21.89
CA ALA A 29 4.46 10.73 -22.73
C ALA A 29 3.29 11.34 -21.94
N GLN A 30 2.82 10.68 -20.88
CA GLN A 30 1.63 11.10 -20.11
C GLN A 30 1.72 10.78 -18.60
N PRO A 31 2.60 11.47 -17.83
CA PRO A 31 2.83 11.15 -16.42
C PRO A 31 1.56 11.14 -15.56
N ASP A 32 0.66 12.11 -15.77
CA ASP A 32 -0.55 12.31 -14.96
C ASP A 32 -1.55 11.15 -15.06
N PHE A 33 -1.52 10.41 -16.18
CA PHE A 33 -2.44 9.31 -16.43
C PHE A 33 -1.81 7.94 -16.16
N PHE A 34 -0.49 7.89 -15.91
CA PHE A 34 0.26 6.64 -15.85
C PHE A 34 -0.27 5.63 -14.84
N SER A 35 -0.69 6.09 -13.66
CA SER A 35 -1.26 5.21 -12.63
C SER A 35 -2.52 4.48 -13.11
N TYR A 36 -3.27 5.03 -14.07
CA TYR A 36 -4.49 4.43 -14.62
C TYR A 36 -4.25 3.41 -15.72
N TYR A 37 -3.19 3.57 -16.53
CA TYR A 37 -2.86 2.63 -17.60
C TYR A 37 -1.58 1.84 -17.32
N GLY A 38 -0.44 2.51 -17.12
CA GLY A 38 0.88 1.90 -17.02
C GLY A 38 1.05 1.12 -15.74
N GLY A 39 0.74 1.73 -14.59
CA GLY A 39 0.80 1.03 -13.30
C GLY A 39 -0.15 -0.17 -13.25
N LYS A 40 -1.39 -0.01 -13.72
CA LYS A 40 -2.36 -1.12 -13.81
C LYS A 40 -1.94 -2.22 -14.78
N PHE A 41 -1.36 -1.84 -15.93
CA PHE A 41 -0.84 -2.80 -16.89
C PHE A 41 0.29 -3.62 -16.26
N THR A 42 1.27 -2.96 -15.63
CA THR A 42 2.38 -3.63 -14.95
C THR A 42 1.87 -4.60 -13.89
N LYS A 43 0.93 -4.19 -13.03
CA LYS A 43 0.30 -5.09 -12.05
C LYS A 43 -0.46 -6.25 -12.69
N THR A 44 -1.09 -6.04 -13.84
CA THR A 44 -1.83 -7.09 -14.55
C THR A 44 -0.89 -8.15 -15.11
N VAL A 45 0.29 -7.74 -15.61
CA VAL A 45 1.30 -8.66 -16.14
C VAL A 45 2.10 -9.33 -15.02
N PHE A 46 2.42 -8.59 -13.97
CA PHE A 46 3.25 -9.00 -12.84
C PHE A 46 2.48 -8.83 -11.51
N PRO A 47 1.44 -9.64 -11.24
CA PRO A 47 0.61 -9.45 -10.04
C PRO A 47 1.38 -9.59 -8.72
N ASP A 48 2.39 -10.46 -8.71
CA ASP A 48 3.16 -10.80 -7.51
C ASP A 48 4.49 -10.03 -7.40
N PHE A 49 4.70 -9.00 -8.22
CA PHE A 49 5.93 -8.19 -8.24
C PHE A 49 7.21 -9.06 -8.29
N SER A 50 7.40 -9.76 -9.41
CA SER A 50 8.47 -10.75 -9.54
C SER A 50 9.88 -10.14 -9.44
N GLY A 51 10.86 -10.93 -9.02
CA GLY A 51 12.28 -10.51 -8.97
C GLY A 51 12.79 -9.84 -10.26
N PRO A 52 12.48 -10.36 -11.47
CA PRO A 52 12.85 -9.68 -12.71
C PRO A 52 12.21 -8.29 -12.90
N LEU A 53 10.97 -8.09 -12.44
CA LEU A 53 10.35 -6.76 -12.46
C LEU A 53 11.04 -5.83 -11.47
N GLU A 54 11.30 -6.31 -10.27
CA GLU A 54 12.02 -5.59 -9.22
C GLU A 54 13.38 -5.09 -9.73
N GLU A 55 14.19 -5.99 -10.31
CA GLU A 55 15.51 -5.66 -10.86
C GLU A 55 15.40 -4.66 -12.02
N ALA A 56 14.43 -4.82 -12.92
CA ALA A 56 14.21 -3.91 -14.03
C ALA A 56 13.78 -2.50 -13.56
N LEU A 57 13.04 -2.37 -12.46
CA LEU A 57 12.68 -1.08 -11.87
C LEU A 57 13.86 -0.45 -11.12
N ARG A 58 14.67 -1.24 -10.41
CA ARG A 58 15.87 -0.75 -9.70
C ARG A 58 16.88 -0.11 -10.64
N ALA A 59 16.93 -0.51 -11.91
CA ALA A 59 17.77 0.12 -12.93
C ALA A 59 17.46 1.61 -13.19
N TYR A 60 16.31 2.10 -12.73
CA TYR A 60 15.88 3.50 -12.83
C TYR A 60 16.09 4.28 -11.52
N ILE A 61 16.68 3.66 -10.49
CA ILE A 61 16.97 4.32 -9.21
C ILE A 61 18.40 4.86 -9.23
N GLY A 62 18.59 6.12 -8.81
CA GLY A 62 19.90 6.77 -8.77
C GLY A 62 20.44 7.19 -10.14
N THR A 63 19.56 7.29 -11.15
CA THR A 63 19.90 7.95 -12.43
C THR A 63 19.88 9.47 -12.28
N ASP A 64 20.44 10.18 -13.27
CA ASP A 64 20.45 11.65 -13.28
C ASP A 64 19.07 12.27 -13.65
N ASP A 65 18.04 11.45 -13.92
CA ASP A 65 16.69 11.91 -14.24
C ASP A 65 15.73 11.71 -13.04
N PRO A 66 15.30 12.76 -12.34
CA PRO A 66 14.34 12.66 -11.23
C PRO A 66 13.00 12.02 -11.63
N GLN A 67 12.63 12.03 -12.92
CA GLN A 67 11.42 11.37 -13.40
C GLN A 67 11.51 9.85 -13.35
N ASP A 68 12.71 9.29 -13.33
CA ASP A 68 12.92 7.84 -13.24
C ASP A 68 12.48 7.30 -11.87
N VAL A 69 12.90 7.93 -10.78
CA VAL A 69 12.46 7.57 -9.43
C VAL A 69 10.95 7.75 -9.28
N ARG A 70 10.40 8.84 -9.83
CA ARG A 70 8.95 9.07 -9.78
C ARG A 70 8.18 8.01 -10.56
N PHE A 71 8.68 7.57 -11.72
CA PHE A 71 8.12 6.46 -12.49
C PHE A 71 8.11 5.16 -11.68
N VAL A 72 9.21 4.85 -10.98
CA VAL A 72 9.29 3.67 -10.10
C VAL A 72 8.22 3.74 -9.02
N LEU A 73 8.09 4.87 -8.33
CA LEU A 73 7.08 5.07 -7.29
C LEU A 73 5.64 4.97 -7.83
N GLU A 74 5.34 5.57 -8.98
CA GLU A 74 4.02 5.45 -9.61
C GLU A 74 3.70 4.01 -10.05
N THR A 75 4.72 3.24 -10.45
CA THR A 75 4.56 1.81 -10.76
C THR A 75 4.25 1.01 -9.49
N MET A 76 5.01 1.24 -8.43
CA MET A 76 4.82 0.59 -7.13
C MET A 76 3.45 0.92 -6.52
N ARG A 77 2.92 2.13 -6.73
CA ARG A 77 1.61 2.57 -6.24
C ARG A 77 0.47 1.62 -6.63
N ALA A 78 0.58 0.96 -7.78
CA ALA A 78 -0.42 -0.01 -8.22
C ALA A 78 -0.52 -1.22 -7.26
N TYR A 79 0.53 -1.53 -6.52
CA TYR A 79 0.66 -2.71 -5.66
C TYR A 79 0.22 -2.50 -4.21
N SER A 80 -0.40 -1.37 -3.88
CA SER A 80 -1.15 -1.19 -2.63
C SER A 80 -0.35 -1.27 -1.32
N GLY A 81 0.95 -0.94 -1.35
CA GLY A 81 1.77 -0.89 -0.14
C GLY A 81 2.13 -2.25 0.44
N GLU A 82 2.11 -3.31 -0.38
CA GLU A 82 2.41 -4.66 0.07
C GLU A 82 3.90 -4.84 0.48
N PRO A 83 4.22 -5.75 1.43
CA PRO A 83 5.57 -5.86 2.00
C PRO A 83 6.69 -6.16 0.99
N PHE A 84 6.37 -6.80 -0.14
CA PHE A 84 7.34 -7.08 -1.20
C PHE A 84 7.87 -5.80 -1.87
N LEU A 85 7.23 -4.64 -1.67
CA LEU A 85 7.69 -3.35 -2.18
C LEU A 85 8.83 -2.76 -1.33
N HIS A 86 8.99 -3.22 -0.08
CA HIS A 86 9.93 -2.64 0.87
C HIS A 86 11.38 -2.62 0.39
N PRO A 87 11.92 -3.67 -0.26
CA PRO A 87 13.28 -3.64 -0.76
C PRO A 87 13.53 -2.50 -1.78
N VAL A 88 12.60 -2.28 -2.71
CA VAL A 88 12.69 -1.19 -3.72
C VAL A 88 12.48 0.17 -3.08
N ALA A 89 11.53 0.28 -2.14
CA ALA A 89 11.28 1.52 -1.43
C ALA A 89 12.54 2.00 -0.67
N LYS A 90 13.24 1.07 -0.01
CA LYS A 90 14.51 1.40 0.68
C LYS A 90 15.58 1.91 -0.27
N ASP A 91 15.67 1.33 -1.47
CA ASP A 91 16.60 1.81 -2.50
C ASP A 91 16.24 3.21 -3.00
N VAL A 92 14.95 3.47 -3.23
CA VAL A 92 14.47 4.82 -3.59
C VAL A 92 14.86 5.82 -2.51
N ILE A 93 14.52 5.54 -1.24
CA ILE A 93 14.85 6.43 -0.12
C ILE A 93 16.35 6.66 0.01
N ALA A 94 17.17 5.62 -0.18
CA ALA A 94 18.62 5.74 -0.13
C ALA A 94 19.22 6.60 -1.25
N SER A 95 18.54 6.69 -2.39
CA SER A 95 18.98 7.48 -3.55
C SER A 95 18.58 8.96 -3.50
N LEU A 96 17.66 9.33 -2.61
CA LEU A 96 17.08 10.66 -2.55
C LEU A 96 17.69 11.53 -1.45
N PRO A 97 17.78 12.86 -1.66
CA PRO A 97 17.96 13.81 -0.58
C PRO A 97 16.85 13.69 0.48
N ALA A 98 17.17 13.96 1.74
CA ALA A 98 16.23 13.80 2.86
C ALA A 98 15.00 14.72 2.78
N ASP A 99 15.13 15.86 2.11
CA ASP A 99 14.09 16.88 1.91
C ASP A 99 13.41 16.79 0.52
N ASP A 100 13.71 15.73 -0.24
CA ASP A 100 13.06 15.52 -1.55
C ASP A 100 11.58 15.16 -1.37
N SER A 101 10.71 15.86 -2.10
CA SER A 101 9.26 15.56 -2.16
C SER A 101 8.92 14.11 -2.52
N LEU A 102 9.80 13.40 -3.22
CA LEU A 102 9.61 12.00 -3.57
C LEU A 102 9.72 11.07 -2.34
N VAL A 103 10.33 11.53 -1.24
CA VAL A 103 10.33 10.83 0.05
C VAL A 103 8.90 10.76 0.61
N GLU A 104 8.16 11.87 0.59
CA GLU A 104 6.75 11.89 0.99
C GLU A 104 5.90 11.03 0.05
N PHE A 105 6.21 11.04 -1.25
CA PHE A 105 5.50 10.18 -2.20
C PHE A 105 5.75 8.69 -1.94
N ALA A 106 6.95 8.31 -1.52
CA ALA A 106 7.24 6.94 -1.11
C ALA A 106 6.42 6.48 0.10
N GLU A 107 6.11 7.37 1.06
CA GLU A 107 5.18 7.05 2.15
C GLU A 107 3.80 6.69 1.62
N LEU A 108 3.25 7.52 0.71
CA LEU A 108 1.94 7.30 0.09
C LEU A 108 1.88 5.96 -0.68
N VAL A 109 2.98 5.57 -1.32
CA VAL A 109 3.10 4.28 -2.01
C VAL A 109 3.11 3.11 -1.05
N LEU A 110 3.75 3.26 0.12
CA LEU A 110 3.83 2.24 1.17
C LEU A 110 2.57 2.15 2.02
N GLN A 111 1.73 3.18 2.04
CA GLN A 111 0.49 3.15 2.82
C GLN A 111 -0.39 1.98 2.39
N PRO A 112 -0.88 1.16 3.34
CA PRO A 112 -1.73 0.04 3.01
C PRO A 112 -3.05 0.55 2.42
N THR A 113 -3.37 0.09 1.22
CA THR A 113 -4.65 0.42 0.57
C THR A 113 -5.49 -0.85 0.34
N GLY A 114 -6.79 -0.66 0.16
CA GLY A 114 -7.72 -1.74 -0.19
C GLY A 114 -8.76 -2.05 0.88
N VAL A 115 -9.51 -3.12 0.66
CA VAL A 115 -10.64 -3.49 1.52
C VAL A 115 -10.11 -4.04 2.85
N THR A 116 -10.63 -3.49 3.94
CA THR A 116 -10.39 -3.96 5.30
C THR A 116 -11.64 -4.67 5.81
N SER A 117 -11.48 -5.82 6.44
CA SER A 117 -12.58 -6.51 7.12
C SER A 117 -12.62 -6.12 8.59
N GLY A 118 -13.83 -5.91 9.11
CA GLY A 118 -14.07 -5.57 10.51
C GLY A 118 -13.73 -4.12 10.87
N GLU A 119 -14.17 -3.73 12.05
CA GLU A 119 -14.14 -2.37 12.59
C GLU A 119 -12.73 -1.78 12.79
N PHE A 120 -11.74 -2.64 13.00
CA PHE A 120 -10.34 -2.28 13.25
C PHE A 120 -9.39 -2.72 12.14
N GLY A 121 -9.92 -3.13 10.97
CA GLY A 121 -9.10 -3.68 9.90
C GLY A 121 -8.02 -2.72 9.38
N PHE A 122 -8.32 -1.42 9.31
CA PHE A 122 -7.33 -0.41 8.90
C PHE A 122 -6.26 -0.18 9.96
N VAL A 123 -6.65 -0.10 11.25
CA VAL A 123 -5.71 0.00 12.38
C VAL A 123 -4.71 -1.16 12.36
N ASN A 124 -5.20 -2.39 12.11
CA ASN A 124 -4.34 -3.57 12.07
C ASN A 124 -3.33 -3.51 10.91
N ARG A 125 -3.72 -3.04 9.72
CA ARG A 125 -2.79 -2.84 8.61
C ARG A 125 -1.74 -1.77 8.93
N LEU A 126 -2.13 -0.65 9.54
CA LEU A 126 -1.18 0.38 9.97
C LEU A 126 -0.18 -0.16 11.01
N LYS A 127 -0.64 -0.95 11.98
CA LYS A 127 0.24 -1.62 12.96
C LYS A 127 1.23 -2.56 12.28
N GLN A 128 0.80 -3.34 11.28
CA GLN A 128 1.68 -4.22 10.51
C GLN A 128 2.72 -3.42 9.72
N LEU A 129 2.30 -2.37 9.02
CA LEU A 129 3.23 -1.49 8.31
C LEU A 129 4.25 -0.88 9.28
N ARG A 130 3.79 -0.31 10.39
CA ARG A 130 4.68 0.27 11.40
C ARG A 130 5.69 -0.75 11.92
N ALA A 131 5.24 -1.96 12.26
CA ALA A 131 6.13 -3.01 12.72
C ALA A 131 7.21 -3.34 11.67
N ALA A 132 6.86 -3.36 10.39
CA ALA A 132 7.82 -3.59 9.32
C ALA A 132 8.77 -2.40 9.08
N ILE A 133 8.26 -1.16 9.14
CA ILE A 133 9.06 0.06 8.96
C ILE A 133 10.06 0.24 10.10
N VAL A 134 9.69 -0.06 11.34
CA VAL A 134 10.63 0.07 12.48
C VAL A 134 11.85 -0.82 12.31
N LEU A 135 11.72 -2.01 11.71
CA LEU A 135 12.86 -2.89 11.42
C LEU A 135 13.86 -2.30 10.42
N TRP A 136 13.50 -1.24 9.70
CA TRP A 136 14.43 -0.56 8.81
C TRP A 136 15.47 0.29 9.57
N SER A 137 15.34 0.45 10.89
CA SER A 137 16.39 1.05 11.74
C SER A 137 17.70 0.27 11.69
N ASP A 138 17.64 -1.00 11.32
CA ASP A 138 18.79 -1.90 11.23
C ASP A 138 19.42 -1.89 9.82
N ASP A 139 18.92 -1.08 8.89
CA ASP A 139 19.51 -0.91 7.55
C ASP A 139 20.82 -0.11 7.64
N ASP A 140 21.85 -0.49 6.88
CA ASP A 140 23.15 0.18 6.93
C ASP A 140 23.10 1.64 6.43
N ARG A 141 22.10 1.98 5.60
CA ARG A 141 22.00 3.26 4.92
C ARG A 141 21.33 4.31 5.81
N GLU A 142 22.05 5.38 6.12
CA GLU A 142 21.55 6.47 6.98
C GLU A 142 20.22 7.08 6.51
N PRO A 143 19.99 7.36 5.21
CA PRO A 143 18.69 7.90 4.75
C PRO A 143 17.52 6.96 5.07
N VAL A 144 17.73 5.65 4.98
CA VAL A 144 16.71 4.63 5.26
C VAL A 144 16.38 4.58 6.74
N LYS A 145 17.39 4.61 7.61
CA LYS A 145 17.20 4.67 9.07
C LYS A 145 16.48 5.94 9.50
N ALA A 146 16.88 7.09 8.96
CA ALA A 146 16.23 8.37 9.25
C ALA A 146 14.76 8.38 8.80
N PHE A 147 14.48 7.86 7.60
CA PHE A 147 13.13 7.67 7.10
C PHE A 147 12.30 6.77 8.02
N ALA A 148 12.85 5.63 8.42
CA ALA A 148 12.18 4.66 9.28
C ALA A 148 11.77 5.25 10.63
N ALA A 149 12.67 6.00 11.27
CA ALA A 149 12.40 6.66 12.54
C ALA A 149 11.28 7.70 12.42
N ARG A 150 11.33 8.56 11.39
CA ARG A 150 10.32 9.59 11.15
C ARG A 150 8.96 8.98 10.80
N TYR A 151 8.92 8.12 9.79
CA TYR A 151 7.68 7.55 9.29
C TYR A 151 7.04 6.58 10.30
N GLY A 152 7.85 5.80 11.03
CA GLY A 152 7.36 4.98 12.14
C GLY A 152 6.68 5.79 13.25
N GLY A 153 7.19 6.99 13.55
CA GLY A 153 6.55 7.94 14.47
C GLY A 153 5.24 8.51 13.94
N GLN A 154 5.18 8.84 12.65
CA GLN A 154 3.96 9.29 11.98
C GLN A 154 2.88 8.20 11.98
N LEU A 155 3.23 6.96 11.65
CA LEU A 155 2.32 5.82 11.68
C LEU A 155 1.76 5.58 13.09
N GLU A 156 2.55 5.76 14.15
CA GLU A 156 2.06 5.68 15.54
C GLU A 156 0.97 6.74 15.82
N ASN A 157 1.15 7.96 15.33
CA ASN A 157 0.15 9.02 15.46
C ASN A 157 -1.13 8.68 14.69
N GLU A 158 -1.00 8.17 13.47
CA GLU A 158 -2.12 7.71 12.63
C GLU A 158 -2.88 6.56 13.28
N ILE A 159 -2.18 5.55 13.83
CA ILE A 159 -2.77 4.43 14.57
C ILE A 159 -3.61 4.92 15.74
N ARG A 160 -3.08 5.83 16.57
CA ARG A 160 -3.83 6.40 17.71
C ARG A 160 -5.05 7.20 17.27
N SER A 161 -4.96 7.89 16.14
CA SER A 161 -6.08 8.64 15.56
C SER A 161 -7.16 7.71 15.01
N GLU A 162 -6.80 6.69 14.24
CA GLU A 162 -7.77 5.72 13.71
C GLU A 162 -8.38 4.86 14.82
N GLN A 163 -7.61 4.43 15.82
CA GLN A 163 -8.12 3.64 16.94
C GLN A 163 -9.27 4.34 17.65
N ARG A 164 -9.11 5.64 17.99
CA ARG A 164 -10.17 6.46 18.59
C ARG A 164 -11.40 6.55 17.70
N ARG A 165 -11.20 6.82 16.41
CA ARG A 165 -12.30 6.89 15.42
C ARG A 165 -13.05 5.56 15.32
N SER A 166 -12.35 4.42 15.33
CA SER A 166 -12.97 3.10 15.32
C SER A 166 -13.74 2.81 16.61
N GLU A 167 -13.21 3.17 17.79
CA GLU A 167 -13.89 3.00 19.08
C GLU A 167 -15.17 3.84 19.18
N GLU A 168 -15.14 5.08 18.69
CA GLU A 168 -16.31 5.96 18.62
C GLU A 168 -17.40 5.36 17.71
N ARG A 169 -17.02 4.85 16.53
CA ARG A 169 -17.95 4.14 15.63
C ARG A 169 -18.54 2.89 16.28
N ALA A 170 -17.74 2.13 17.02
CA ALA A 170 -18.17 0.93 17.75
C ALA A 170 -19.20 1.24 18.81
N ALA A 171 -18.95 2.30 19.59
CA ALA A 171 -19.87 2.76 20.62
C ALA A 171 -21.21 3.20 20.02
N LEU A 172 -21.19 3.98 18.94
CA LEU A 172 -22.41 4.40 18.24
C LEU A 172 -23.21 3.20 17.71
N HIS A 173 -22.55 2.26 17.06
CA HIS A 173 -23.21 1.05 16.56
C HIS A 173 -23.86 0.24 17.69
N ARG A 174 -23.17 0.05 18.83
CA ARG A 174 -23.76 -0.65 19.99
C ARG A 174 -25.03 0.03 20.49
N LEU A 175 -25.01 1.35 20.62
CA LEU A 175 -26.19 2.13 21.04
C LEU A 175 -27.35 2.01 20.05
N GLU A 176 -27.07 2.01 18.74
CA GLU A 176 -28.10 1.83 17.70
C GLU A 176 -28.72 0.43 17.76
N TYR A 177 -27.90 -0.61 17.93
CA TYR A 177 -28.38 -1.98 18.10
C TYR A 177 -29.22 -2.16 19.37
N GLU A 178 -28.78 -1.60 20.50
CA GLU A 178 -29.51 -1.64 21.76
C GLU A 178 -30.86 -0.92 21.66
N ARG A 179 -30.94 0.19 20.92
CA ARG A 179 -32.21 0.90 20.65
C ARG A 179 -33.12 0.18 19.66
N ALA A 180 -32.56 -0.58 18.73
CA ALA A 180 -33.30 -1.31 17.71
C ALA A 180 -33.74 -2.72 18.16
N ALA A 181 -33.27 -3.20 19.31
CA ALA A 181 -33.73 -4.47 19.88
C ALA A 181 -35.22 -4.35 20.27
N PRO A 182 -36.14 -5.16 19.71
CA PRO A 182 -37.53 -5.14 20.13
C PRO A 182 -37.63 -5.57 21.59
N GLU A 183 -38.42 -4.84 22.39
CA GLU A 183 -38.84 -5.32 23.72
C GLU A 183 -39.41 -6.74 23.53
N ALA A 184 -38.78 -7.72 24.18
CA ALA A 184 -39.28 -9.09 24.17
C ALA A 184 -40.74 -9.06 24.65
N PRO A 185 -41.70 -9.66 23.92
CA PRO A 185 -43.09 -9.64 24.36
C PRO A 185 -43.17 -10.29 25.73
N ALA A 186 -43.72 -9.55 26.70
CA ALA A 186 -43.95 -10.02 28.06
C ALA A 186 -44.67 -11.38 27.99
N ALA A 187 -44.12 -12.38 28.68
CA ALA A 187 -44.72 -13.70 28.75
C ALA A 187 -46.17 -13.57 29.27
N ASP A 188 -47.12 -14.00 28.44
CA ASP A 188 -48.54 -14.07 28.74
C ASP A 188 -48.76 -15.10 29.86
N GLU A 189 -48.67 -14.67 31.12
CA GLU A 189 -49.09 -15.46 32.28
C GLU A 189 -50.62 -15.62 32.25
N ARG A 190 -51.10 -16.61 31.50
CA ARG A 190 -52.49 -17.06 31.62
C ARG A 190 -52.63 -17.89 32.90
N PRO A 191 -53.52 -17.52 33.84
CA PRO A 191 -53.78 -18.36 34.98
C PRO A 191 -54.53 -19.62 34.52
N ALA A 192 -54.07 -20.77 35.00
CA ALA A 192 -54.79 -22.03 34.83
C ALA A 192 -56.12 -21.97 35.59
N ALA A 193 -57.21 -22.23 34.88
CA ALA A 193 -58.55 -22.44 35.43
C ALA A 193 -58.80 -23.94 35.65
#